data_AF-A0A2D8VTZ8-F1
#
_entry.id   AF-A0A2D8VTZ8-F1
#
_cell.length_a   1.000
_cell.length_b   1.000
_cell.length_c   1.000
_cell.angle_alpha   90.00
_cell.angle_beta   90.00
_cell.angle_gamma   90.00
#
_symmetry.space_group_name_H-M   'P 1'
#
loop_
_entity.id
_entity.type
_entity.pdbx_description
1 polymer ?
#
loop_
_entity_poly.entity_id
_entity_poly.type
_entity_poly.pdbx_seq_one_letter_code
_entity_poly.pdbx_strand_id
1 'polypeptide(L)'
;ATFIGGAFLMILGQANPDMITPFAHGIELRPDRGYSYIGALYNIIVCAGVGIIVTLFTKPESDKKLKGLTIFDAAQLKEIYKGSKPNETSGNPVTVEWKLSKTNDNTICFSKKDMQTMSANAGDLVYIQDARWWYGGLKSAHATFGEPHDEDGTVYISSLQLDHGQFVEGLQLKAEKEM
;
A
#
# COMPACT_ATOMS: atom_id res chain seq x y z
N ALA A 1 17.35 -15.05 -7.26
CA ALA A 1 18.64 -15.74 -7.55
C ALA A 1 18.87 -16.92 -6.60
N THR A 2 18.78 -16.74 -5.28
CA THR A 2 19.04 -17.76 -4.25
C THR A 2 18.27 -19.07 -4.46
N PHE A 3 16.96 -18.98 -4.71
CA PHE A 3 16.12 -20.16 -4.93
C PHE A 3 16.51 -20.96 -6.17
N ILE A 4 16.72 -20.28 -7.30
CA ILE A 4 17.09 -20.91 -8.58
C ILE A 4 18.47 -21.58 -8.47
N GLY A 5 19.44 -20.90 -7.85
CA GLY A 5 20.77 -21.44 -7.64
C GLY A 5 20.79 -22.66 -6.72
N GLY A 6 20.03 -22.62 -5.62
CA GLY A 6 19.88 -23.75 -4.71
C GLY A 6 19.20 -24.94 -5.39
N ALA A 7 18.09 -24.72 -6.08
CA ALA A 7 17.36 -25.76 -6.82
C ALA A 7 18.22 -26.44 -7.88
N PHE A 8 19.01 -25.66 -8.63
CA PHE A 8 19.93 -26.18 -9.64
C PHE A 8 21.00 -27.10 -9.04
N LEU A 9 21.65 -26.69 -7.94
CA LEU A 9 22.67 -27.49 -7.27
C LEU A 9 22.10 -28.77 -6.64
N MET A 10 20.87 -28.72 -6.12
CA MET A 10 20.18 -29.91 -5.61
C MET A 10 19.89 -30.94 -6.72
N ILE A 11 19.43 -30.47 -7.89
CA ILE A 11 19.18 -31.34 -9.06
C ILE A 11 20.50 -31.94 -9.57
N LEU A 12 21.59 -31.15 -9.59
CA LEU A 12 22.92 -31.66 -9.96
C LEU A 12 23.42 -32.73 -8.98
N GLY A 13 23.23 -32.55 -7.67
CA GLY A 13 23.60 -33.56 -6.68
C GLY A 13 22.79 -34.85 -6.81
N GLN A 14 21.51 -34.76 -7.21
CA GLN A 14 20.69 -35.94 -7.50
C GLN A 14 21.12 -36.67 -8.79
N ALA A 15 21.49 -35.91 -9.83
CA ALA A 15 21.94 -36.47 -11.11
C ALA A 15 23.37 -37.05 -11.05
N ASN A 16 24.23 -36.50 -10.18
CA ASN A 16 25.60 -36.95 -9.97
C ASN A 16 25.88 -37.28 -8.49
N PRO A 17 25.72 -38.56 -8.09
CA PRO A 17 25.95 -39.01 -6.72
C PRO A 17 27.34 -38.70 -6.16
N ASP A 18 28.35 -38.51 -7.01
CA ASP A 18 29.73 -38.17 -6.59
C ASP A 18 29.82 -36.85 -5.83
N MET A 19 28.88 -35.93 -6.05
CA MET A 19 28.80 -34.67 -5.31
C MET A 19 28.35 -34.87 -3.85
N ILE A 20 27.64 -35.96 -3.57
CA ILE A 20 27.12 -36.31 -2.24
C ILE A 20 28.12 -37.21 -1.50
N THR A 21 28.96 -37.96 -2.23
CA THR A 21 29.95 -38.90 -1.69
C THR A 21 30.85 -38.34 -0.57
N PRO A 22 31.35 -37.08 -0.61
CA PRO A 22 32.14 -36.51 0.49
C PRO A 22 31.39 -36.48 1.83
N PHE A 23 30.06 -36.48 1.81
CA PHE A 23 29.21 -36.52 3.00
C PHE A 23 28.79 -37.94 3.38
N ALA A 24 28.90 -38.91 2.46
CA ALA A 24 28.41 -40.28 2.61
C ALA A 24 29.40 -41.24 3.30
N HIS A 25 30.11 -40.77 4.33
CA HIS A 25 31.06 -41.60 5.09
C HIS A 25 30.34 -42.78 5.76
N GLY A 26 30.71 -44.01 5.38
CA GLY A 26 30.12 -45.24 5.92
C GLY A 26 28.74 -45.60 5.36
N ILE A 27 28.30 -44.98 4.26
CA ILE A 27 27.03 -45.29 3.60
C ILE A 27 27.29 -45.71 2.15
N GLU A 28 26.85 -46.91 1.79
CA GLU A 28 26.97 -47.42 0.42
C GLU A 28 25.93 -46.79 -0.51
N LEU A 29 26.34 -46.55 -1.75
CA LEU A 29 25.45 -46.07 -2.80
C LEU A 29 24.52 -47.22 -3.23
N ARG A 30 23.20 -47.01 -3.16
CA ARG A 30 22.24 -47.98 -3.70
C ARG A 30 22.12 -47.82 -5.22
N PRO A 31 22.38 -48.88 -6.02
CA PRO A 31 22.41 -48.81 -7.49
C PRO A 31 21.12 -48.24 -8.12
N ASP A 32 19.96 -48.58 -7.56
CA ASP A 32 18.65 -48.21 -8.14
C ASP A 32 17.99 -46.98 -7.49
N ARG A 33 18.46 -46.55 -6.31
CA ARG A 33 17.80 -45.50 -5.51
C ARG A 33 18.72 -44.36 -5.07
N GLY A 34 20.02 -44.47 -5.34
CA GLY A 34 21.02 -43.51 -4.90
C GLY A 34 21.05 -43.30 -3.38
N TYR A 35 21.52 -42.13 -2.98
CA TYR A 35 21.63 -41.70 -1.59
C TYR A 35 20.32 -41.04 -1.09
N SER A 36 19.52 -41.75 -0.28
CA SER A 36 18.27 -41.18 0.25
C SER A 36 18.50 -40.15 1.38
N TYR A 37 18.98 -40.60 2.55
CA TYR A 37 19.12 -39.73 3.73
C TYR A 37 20.23 -38.70 3.56
N ILE A 38 21.39 -39.14 3.06
CA ILE A 38 22.54 -38.25 2.87
C ILE A 38 22.34 -37.23 1.73
N GLY A 39 21.49 -37.55 0.75
CA GLY A 39 21.03 -36.58 -0.25
C GLY A 39 20.18 -35.45 0.33
N ALA A 40 19.34 -35.74 1.33
CA ALA A 40 18.59 -34.70 2.04
C ALA A 40 19.52 -33.78 2.86
N LEU A 41 20.55 -34.34 3.51
CA LEU A 41 21.57 -33.55 4.21
C LEU A 41 22.34 -32.64 3.25
N TYR A 42 22.75 -33.18 2.09
CA TYR A 42 23.39 -32.40 1.03
C TYR A 42 22.51 -31.21 0.60
N ASN A 43 21.21 -31.41 0.40
CA ASN A 43 20.29 -30.34 0.02
C ASN A 43 20.23 -29.22 1.08
N ILE A 44 20.26 -29.56 2.37
CA ILE A 44 20.30 -28.57 3.46
C ILE A 44 21.60 -27.76 3.40
N ILE A 45 22.74 -28.43 3.20
CA ILE A 45 24.06 -27.76 3.10
C ILE A 45 24.11 -26.83 1.89
N VAL A 46 23.60 -27.27 0.74
CA VAL A 46 23.50 -26.46 -0.47
C VAL A 46 22.64 -25.23 -0.24
N CYS A 47 21.44 -25.39 0.33
CA CYS A 47 20.55 -24.27 0.62
C CYS A 47 21.19 -23.27 1.59
N ALA A 48 21.81 -23.75 2.67
CA ALA A 48 22.52 -22.91 3.63
C ALA A 48 23.69 -22.17 2.99
N GLY A 49 24.54 -22.87 2.22
CA GLY A 49 25.69 -22.29 1.54
C GLY A 49 25.32 -21.23 0.52
N VAL A 50 24.35 -21.52 -0.36
CA VAL A 50 23.84 -20.54 -1.34
C VAL A 50 23.21 -19.35 -0.63
N GLY A 51 22.46 -19.58 0.46
CA GLY A 51 21.89 -18.52 1.29
C GLY A 51 22.94 -17.59 1.87
N ILE A 52 24.00 -18.13 2.48
CA ILE A 52 25.11 -17.36 3.05
C ILE A 52 25.83 -16.57 1.95
N ILE A 53 26.19 -17.23 0.84
CA ILE A 53 26.90 -16.58 -0.27
C ILE A 53 26.06 -15.42 -0.81
N VAL A 54 24.80 -15.67 -1.17
CA VAL A 54 23.95 -14.60 -1.71
C VAL A 54 23.78 -13.49 -0.69
N THR A 55 23.61 -13.79 0.60
CA THR A 55 23.46 -12.77 1.65
C THR A 55 24.71 -11.89 1.77
N LEU A 56 25.91 -12.47 1.73
CA LEU A 56 27.16 -11.70 1.81
C LEU A 56 27.40 -10.79 0.59
N PHE A 57 26.94 -11.21 -0.59
CA PHE A 57 27.10 -10.44 -1.83
C PHE A 57 25.91 -9.53 -2.18
N THR A 58 24.77 -9.69 -1.50
CA THR A 58 23.59 -8.84 -1.72
C THR A 58 23.74 -7.54 -0.96
N LYS A 59 23.65 -6.42 -1.69
CA LYS A 59 23.64 -5.08 -1.08
C LYS A 59 22.22 -4.74 -0.63
N PRO A 60 22.05 -4.08 0.53
CA PRO A 60 20.77 -3.53 0.91
C PRO A 60 20.30 -2.49 -0.13
N GLU A 61 18.99 -2.34 -0.26
CA GLU A 61 18.40 -1.27 -1.06
C GLU A 61 18.80 0.10 -0.51
N SER A 62 18.85 1.11 -1.38
CA SER A 62 19.24 2.47 -0.98
C SER A 62 18.25 3.05 0.03
N ASP A 63 18.75 3.82 1.01
CA ASP A 63 17.93 4.50 2.03
C ASP A 63 16.75 5.29 1.43
N LYS A 64 16.92 5.89 0.25
CA LYS A 64 15.84 6.60 -0.47
C LYS A 64 14.61 5.74 -0.76
N LYS A 65 14.80 4.44 -1.03
CA LYS A 65 13.70 3.49 -1.27
C LYS A 65 13.10 2.97 0.03
N LEU A 66 13.82 3.10 1.15
CA LEU A 66 13.38 2.64 2.46
C LEU A 66 12.56 3.71 3.19
N LYS A 67 12.74 4.99 2.84
CA LYS A 67 11.96 6.10 3.39
C LYS A 67 10.46 5.90 3.22
N GLY A 68 9.72 6.04 4.31
CA GLY A 68 8.27 5.88 4.36
C GLY A 68 7.79 4.43 4.45
N LEU A 69 8.70 3.43 4.44
CA LEU A 69 8.32 2.01 4.64
C LEU A 69 8.36 1.58 6.11
N THR A 70 8.87 2.43 7.01
CA THR A 70 8.99 2.14 8.43
C THR A 70 8.03 3.00 9.26
N ILE A 71 7.64 2.50 10.44
CA ILE A 71 6.80 3.27 11.39
C ILE A 71 7.50 4.57 11.82
N PHE A 72 8.83 4.58 11.88
CA PHE A 72 9.62 5.76 12.23
C PHE A 72 9.53 6.87 11.18
N ASP A 73 9.27 6.52 9.92
CA ASP A 73 9.12 7.45 8.81
C ASP A 73 7.64 7.74 8.45
N ALA A 74 6.69 7.35 9.31
CA ALA A 74 5.27 7.50 9.02
C ALA A 74 4.86 8.96 8.70
N ALA A 75 5.47 9.94 9.36
CA ALA A 75 5.25 11.37 9.06
C ALA A 75 5.71 11.75 7.64
N GLN A 76 6.85 11.20 7.18
CA GLN A 76 7.35 11.41 5.83
C GLN A 76 6.46 10.70 4.81
N LEU A 77 5.96 9.50 5.13
CA LEU A 77 5.03 8.77 4.27
C LEU A 77 3.76 9.58 4.00
N LYS A 78 3.19 10.24 5.01
CA LYS A 78 2.02 11.11 4.83
C LYS A 78 2.28 12.26 3.86
N GLU A 79 3.45 12.89 3.97
CA GLU A 79 3.87 13.96 3.05
C GLU A 79 4.08 13.43 1.62
N ILE A 80 4.69 12.24 1.47
CA ILE A 80 4.87 11.58 0.16
C ILE A 80 3.51 11.21 -0.45
N TYR A 81 2.58 10.68 0.36
CA TYR A 81 1.25 10.28 -0.09
C TYR A 81 0.42 11.48 -0.53
N LYS A 82 0.42 12.55 0.27
CA LYS A 82 -0.32 13.79 -0.02
C LYS A 82 0.35 14.62 -1.14
N GLY A 83 1.67 14.53 -1.28
CA GLY A 83 2.47 15.38 -2.17
C GLY A 83 2.74 16.79 -1.63
N SER A 84 2.24 17.09 -0.43
CA SER A 84 2.41 18.37 0.27
C SER A 84 2.42 18.15 1.78
N LYS A 85 2.70 19.20 2.55
CA LYS A 85 2.74 19.11 4.02
C LYS A 85 1.36 18.71 4.57
N PRO A 86 1.24 17.62 5.33
CA PRO A 86 -0.01 17.21 5.95
C PRO A 86 -0.52 18.26 6.95
N ASN A 87 -1.83 18.46 6.96
CA ASN A 87 -2.57 19.30 7.89
C ASN A 87 -3.19 18.40 8.99
N GLU A 88 -2.42 18.20 10.06
CA GLU A 88 -2.79 17.33 11.19
C GLU A 88 -3.76 18.00 12.21
N THR A 89 -4.24 19.23 11.95
CA THR A 89 -5.17 19.90 12.86
C THR A 89 -6.51 19.16 12.89
N SER A 90 -6.95 18.64 14.04
CA SER A 90 -8.25 17.95 14.11
C SER A 90 -9.40 18.91 13.82
N GLY A 91 -10.33 18.49 12.96
CA GLY A 91 -11.59 19.19 12.69
C GLY A 91 -12.80 18.31 13.00
N ASN A 92 -14.00 18.88 12.87
CA ASN A 92 -15.25 18.13 13.01
C ASN A 92 -15.83 17.84 11.62
N PRO A 93 -16.41 16.64 11.39
CA PRO A 93 -17.09 16.35 10.14
C PRO A 93 -18.35 17.20 10.00
N VAL A 94 -18.69 17.55 8.75
CA VAL A 94 -19.86 18.36 8.42
C VAL A 94 -20.82 17.58 7.52
N THR A 95 -22.10 17.88 7.62
CA THR A 95 -23.14 17.33 6.74
C THR A 95 -23.67 18.46 5.86
N VAL A 96 -23.64 18.25 4.55
CA VAL A 96 -23.90 19.29 3.54
C VAL A 96 -24.78 18.75 2.42
N GLU A 97 -25.57 19.64 1.82
CA GLU A 97 -26.27 19.40 0.56
C GLU A 97 -25.29 19.57 -0.61
N TRP A 98 -25.48 18.85 -1.72
CA TRP A 98 -24.56 18.94 -2.86
C TRP A 98 -25.22 19.56 -4.10
N LYS A 99 -24.41 20.29 -4.86
CA LYS A 99 -24.77 20.84 -6.18
C LYS A 99 -23.70 20.49 -7.21
N LEU A 100 -24.11 20.24 -8.44
CA LEU A 100 -23.18 20.00 -9.55
C LEU A 100 -22.50 21.29 -9.98
N SER A 101 -21.17 21.30 -9.93
CA SER A 101 -20.36 22.30 -10.59
C SER A 101 -20.14 21.93 -12.07
N LYS A 102 -19.94 22.95 -12.91
CA LYS A 102 -19.56 22.75 -14.33
C LYS A 102 -18.09 22.38 -14.52
N THR A 103 -17.29 22.47 -13.45
CA THR A 103 -15.87 22.14 -13.48
C THR A 103 -15.68 20.64 -13.44
N ASN A 104 -14.80 20.09 -14.28
CA ASN A 104 -14.54 18.65 -14.37
C ASN A 104 -13.24 18.25 -13.65
N ASP A 105 -12.95 18.91 -12.54
CA ASP A 105 -11.75 18.68 -11.73
C ASP A 105 -12.03 17.73 -10.57
N ASN A 106 -10.98 17.17 -9.96
CA ASN A 106 -11.08 16.34 -8.76
C ASN A 106 -11.17 17.15 -7.46
N THR A 107 -11.52 18.44 -7.54
CA THR A 107 -11.66 19.35 -6.41
C THR A 107 -13.10 19.44 -5.95
N ILE A 108 -13.32 19.53 -4.65
CA ILE A 108 -14.61 19.78 -4.02
C ILE A 108 -14.56 21.13 -3.32
N CYS A 109 -15.47 22.03 -3.67
CA CYS A 109 -15.51 23.36 -3.05
C CYS A 109 -16.55 23.37 -1.92
N PHE A 110 -16.11 23.81 -0.74
CA PHE A 110 -16.94 23.93 0.46
C PHE A 110 -17.08 25.40 0.86
N SER A 111 -18.06 25.70 1.72
CA SER A 111 -18.20 27.03 2.28
C SER A 111 -17.02 27.39 3.19
N LYS A 112 -16.71 28.68 3.32
CA LYS A 112 -15.67 29.16 4.25
C LYS A 112 -15.92 28.68 5.68
N LYS A 113 -17.18 28.61 6.11
CA LYS A 113 -17.58 28.17 7.45
C LYS A 113 -17.41 26.67 7.64
N ASP A 114 -17.72 25.87 6.63
CA ASP A 114 -17.56 24.41 6.69
C ASP A 114 -16.08 24.03 6.70
N MET A 115 -15.25 24.72 5.90
CA MET A 115 -13.80 24.54 5.91
C MET A 115 -13.18 24.91 7.26
N GLN A 116 -13.65 26.00 7.90
CA GLN A 116 -13.23 26.34 9.26
C GLN A 116 -13.61 25.27 10.28
N THR A 117 -14.83 24.72 10.18
CA THR A 117 -15.31 23.66 11.07
C THR A 117 -14.48 22.37 10.95
N MET A 118 -14.09 22.02 9.72
CA MET A 118 -13.21 20.88 9.42
C MET A 118 -11.71 21.19 9.64
N SER A 119 -11.34 22.43 9.97
CA SER A 119 -9.94 22.88 10.01
C SER A 119 -9.17 22.50 8.74
N ALA A 120 -9.83 22.67 7.59
CA ALA A 120 -9.35 22.32 6.26
C ALA A 120 -8.90 23.55 5.46
N ASN A 121 -7.87 23.38 4.65
CA ASN A 121 -7.36 24.37 3.71
C ASN A 121 -7.50 23.88 2.27
N ALA A 122 -7.45 24.81 1.31
CA ALA A 122 -7.39 24.44 -0.10
C ALA A 122 -6.16 23.56 -0.37
N GLY A 123 -6.36 22.43 -1.06
CA GLY A 123 -5.34 21.41 -1.31
C GLY A 123 -5.22 20.30 -0.27
N ASP A 124 -5.97 20.34 0.83
CA ASP A 124 -6.09 19.21 1.75
C ASP A 124 -6.92 18.06 1.14
N LEU A 125 -6.81 16.86 1.70
CA LEU A 125 -7.61 15.71 1.27
C LEU A 125 -8.95 15.68 2.01
N VAL A 126 -10.02 15.46 1.25
CA VAL A 126 -11.37 15.29 1.76
C VAL A 126 -11.90 13.89 1.47
N TYR A 127 -12.48 13.30 2.50
CA TYR A 127 -13.32 12.11 2.37
C TYR A 127 -14.78 12.54 2.43
N ILE A 128 -15.56 12.18 1.41
CA ILE A 128 -16.97 12.50 1.32
C ILE A 128 -17.78 11.22 1.11
N GLN A 129 -18.90 11.10 1.79
CA GLN A 129 -19.78 9.93 1.74
C GLN A 129 -21.25 10.32 1.88
N ASP A 130 -22.16 9.46 1.44
CA ASP A 130 -23.58 9.65 1.79
C ASP A 130 -23.77 9.67 3.31
N ALA A 131 -24.63 10.55 3.83
CA ALA A 131 -24.88 10.73 5.27
C ALA A 131 -25.56 9.53 5.97
N ARG A 132 -25.86 8.46 5.24
CA ARG A 132 -26.49 7.24 5.77
C ARG A 132 -25.50 6.48 6.63
N TRP A 133 -25.92 6.10 7.85
CA TRP A 133 -25.08 5.33 8.78
C TRP A 133 -24.47 4.08 8.13
N TRP A 134 -25.29 3.21 7.52
CA TRP A 134 -24.87 1.86 7.14
C TRP A 134 -24.33 1.75 5.70
N TYR A 135 -24.92 2.50 4.76
CA TYR A 135 -24.57 2.47 3.34
C TYR A 135 -23.84 3.72 2.87
N GLY A 136 -23.44 4.59 3.79
CA GLY A 136 -22.68 5.80 3.51
C GLY A 136 -21.32 5.49 2.92
N GLY A 137 -20.53 4.68 3.62
CA GLY A 137 -19.16 4.36 3.20
C GLY A 137 -19.02 3.51 1.93
N LEU A 138 -20.10 2.88 1.44
CA LEU A 138 -20.10 2.22 0.12
C LEU A 138 -20.30 3.23 -1.03
N LYS A 139 -20.78 4.42 -0.69
CA LYS A 139 -21.09 5.51 -1.60
C LYS A 139 -20.27 6.72 -1.18
N SER A 140 -18.96 6.60 -1.38
CA SER A 140 -17.96 7.54 -0.91
C SER A 140 -16.89 7.78 -1.97
N ALA A 141 -16.21 8.91 -1.84
CA ALA A 141 -15.10 9.28 -2.69
C ALA A 141 -14.05 10.05 -1.90
N HIS A 142 -12.80 9.96 -2.37
CA HIS A 142 -11.70 10.82 -1.92
C HIS A 142 -11.46 11.90 -2.97
N ALA A 143 -11.28 13.13 -2.52
CA ALA A 143 -11.03 14.28 -3.38
C ALA A 143 -10.11 15.29 -2.68
N THR A 144 -9.87 16.43 -3.33
CA THR A 144 -9.11 17.54 -2.74
C THR A 144 -10.02 18.73 -2.46
N PHE A 145 -9.76 19.47 -1.38
CA PHE A 145 -10.42 20.74 -1.11
C PHE A 145 -10.04 21.77 -2.18
N GLY A 146 -11.04 22.34 -2.85
CA GLY A 146 -10.89 23.44 -3.78
C GLY A 146 -10.94 24.82 -3.09
N GLU A 147 -11.14 25.86 -3.90
CA GLU A 147 -11.32 27.23 -3.39
C GLU A 147 -12.63 27.36 -2.61
N PRO A 148 -12.63 28.03 -1.45
CA PRO A 148 -13.83 28.19 -0.64
C PRO A 148 -14.85 29.13 -1.29
N HIS A 149 -16.14 28.87 -1.05
CA HIS A 149 -17.23 29.76 -1.45
C HIS A 149 -18.02 30.29 -0.24
N ASP A 150 -19.02 31.14 -0.50
CA ASP A 150 -19.79 31.86 0.54
C ASP A 150 -21.20 31.27 0.77
N GLU A 151 -21.52 30.09 0.22
CA GLU A 151 -22.82 29.42 0.43
C GLU A 151 -22.71 28.35 1.52
N ASP A 152 -23.13 28.67 2.74
CA ASP A 152 -23.12 27.75 3.88
C ASP A 152 -23.95 26.47 3.61
N GLY A 153 -23.44 25.30 4.02
CA GLY A 153 -24.18 24.04 4.00
C GLY A 153 -24.37 23.43 2.61
N THR A 154 -23.78 24.03 1.57
CA THR A 154 -23.76 23.51 0.21
C THR A 154 -22.34 23.14 -0.17
N VAL A 155 -22.17 22.01 -0.85
CA VAL A 155 -20.90 21.59 -1.45
C VAL A 155 -21.03 21.51 -2.96
N TYR A 156 -20.02 22.00 -3.66
CA TYR A 156 -19.93 21.88 -5.11
C TYR A 156 -19.09 20.66 -5.48
N ILE A 157 -19.73 19.68 -6.12
CA ILE A 157 -19.07 18.47 -6.61
C ILE A 157 -19.06 18.45 -8.15
N SER A 158 -18.02 17.87 -8.73
CA SER A 158 -17.94 17.64 -10.17
C SER A 158 -18.72 16.40 -10.59
N SER A 159 -19.06 16.30 -11.87
CA SER A 159 -19.70 15.09 -12.43
C SER A 159 -18.85 13.83 -12.25
N LEU A 160 -17.52 13.98 -12.25
CA LEU A 160 -16.59 12.86 -12.01
C LEU A 160 -16.73 12.31 -10.59
N GLN A 161 -16.82 13.18 -9.59
CA GLN A 161 -16.97 12.79 -8.19
C GLN A 161 -18.34 12.17 -7.91
N LEU A 162 -19.39 12.70 -8.55
CA LEU A 162 -20.72 12.12 -8.46
C LEU A 162 -20.74 10.68 -8.97
N ASP A 163 -20.09 10.41 -10.10
CA ASP A 163 -19.99 9.07 -10.69
C ASP A 163 -19.12 8.14 -9.83
N HIS A 164 -17.94 8.60 -9.39
CA HIS A 164 -17.04 7.82 -8.54
C HIS A 164 -17.67 7.46 -7.18
N GLY A 165 -18.31 8.42 -6.51
CA GLY A 165 -18.98 8.20 -5.22
C GLY A 165 -20.37 7.56 -5.34
N GLN A 166 -20.91 7.49 -6.56
CA GLN A 166 -22.26 7.01 -6.88
C GLN A 166 -23.36 7.67 -6.02
N PHE A 167 -23.17 8.93 -5.62
CA PHE A 167 -24.05 9.58 -4.64
C PHE A 167 -25.50 9.60 -5.10
N VAL A 168 -26.41 9.48 -4.14
CA VAL A 168 -27.85 9.46 -4.45
C VAL A 168 -28.40 10.88 -4.45
N GLU A 169 -29.12 11.24 -5.50
CA GLU A 169 -29.82 12.53 -5.60
C GLU A 169 -30.77 12.73 -4.41
N GLY A 170 -30.71 13.93 -3.81
CA GLY A 170 -31.52 14.32 -2.66
C GLY A 170 -31.04 13.78 -1.30
N LEU A 171 -29.92 13.06 -1.25
CA LEU A 171 -29.26 12.73 0.02
C LEU A 171 -28.14 13.71 0.34
N GLN A 172 -28.05 14.07 1.61
CA GLN A 172 -26.94 14.83 2.16
C GLN A 172 -25.66 14.00 2.16
N LEU A 173 -24.54 14.70 2.04
CA LEU A 173 -23.21 14.14 2.13
C LEU A 173 -22.57 14.51 3.45
N LYS A 174 -21.90 13.56 4.08
CA LYS A 174 -21.01 13.79 5.21
C LYS A 174 -19.58 13.91 4.69
N ALA A 175 -18.94 15.03 4.98
CA ALA A 175 -17.56 15.30 4.61
C ALA A 175 -16.66 15.39 5.85
N GLU A 176 -15.44 14.88 5.72
CA GLU A 176 -14.42 14.88 6.75
C GLU A 176 -13.05 15.12 6.14
N LYS A 177 -12.17 15.83 6.86
CA LYS A 177 -10.79 16.06 6.43
C LYS A 177 -9.94 14.84 6.81
N GLU A 178 -9.20 14.28 5.85
CA GLU A 178 -8.30 13.16 6.11
C GLU A 178 -6.91 13.62 6.55
N MET A 179 -6.29 14.53 5.79
CA MET A 179 -4.91 15.02 6.02
C MET A 179 -4.56 16.23 5.18
#